data_AF-A0A9E9I9E4-F1
#
_entry.id   AF-A0A9E9I9E4-F1
#
_cell.length_a   1.000
_cell.length_b   1.000
_cell.length_c   1.000
_cell.angle_alpha   90.00
_cell.angle_beta   90.00
_cell.angle_gamma   90.00
#
_symmetry.space_group_name_H-M   'P 1'
#
loop_
_entity.id
_entity.type
_entity.pdbx_description
1 polymer ?
#
loop_
_entity_poly.entity_id
_entity_poly.type
_entity_poly.pdbx_seq_one_letter_code
_entity_poly.pdbx_strand_id
1 'polypeptide(L)'
;MAADIEIRGIKYRVGKLSAMKQLHVSRKIAPLMPAILPIMLKLAGTKKDATDAAGLDDGGKRAGLLDDIATLPQVLQPFADGLANLPDEHADYVIGECLAVVQRFQGNAWFSIWASAAKQPTYDDIDLAVMIELSIKVIVDSLGPFIAGWLISPASHPPTTA
;
A
#
# COMPACT_ATOMS: atom_id res chain seq x y z
N MET A 1 7.93 -7.56 -10.83
CA MET A 1 6.96 -8.48 -11.47
C MET A 1 5.59 -7.86 -11.23
N ALA A 2 4.73 -7.80 -12.24
CA ALA A 2 3.36 -7.32 -12.02
C ALA A 2 2.60 -8.40 -11.24
N ALA A 3 1.89 -8.03 -10.17
CA ALA A 3 1.12 -8.96 -9.38
C ALA A 3 -0.33 -8.93 -9.86
N ASP A 4 -0.88 -10.10 -10.15
CA ASP A 4 -2.29 -10.26 -10.50
C ASP A 4 -3.08 -10.48 -9.19
N ILE A 5 -4.26 -9.87 -9.07
CA ILE A 5 -5.16 -9.95 -7.90
C ILE A 5 -6.61 -9.96 -8.38
N GLU A 6 -7.48 -10.68 -7.67
CA GLU A 6 -8.91 -10.69 -7.95
C GLU A 6 -9.67 -9.96 -6.84
N ILE A 7 -10.45 -8.94 -7.20
CA ILE A 7 -11.29 -8.17 -6.28
C ILE A 7 -12.72 -8.22 -6.82
N ARG A 8 -13.66 -8.69 -6.01
CA ARG A 8 -15.10 -8.82 -6.38
C ARG A 8 -15.32 -9.58 -7.69
N GLY A 9 -14.54 -10.63 -7.95
CA GLY A 9 -14.64 -11.44 -9.17
C GLY A 9 -14.04 -10.80 -10.42
N ILE A 10 -13.37 -9.66 -10.28
CA ILE A 10 -12.70 -8.95 -11.38
C ILE A 10 -11.19 -9.08 -11.22
N LYS A 11 -10.53 -9.50 -12.29
CA LYS A 11 -9.07 -9.64 -12.33
C LYS A 11 -8.40 -8.30 -12.61
N TYR A 12 -7.48 -7.95 -11.73
CA TYR A 12 -6.62 -6.78 -11.82
C TYR A 12 -5.16 -7.19 -11.89
N ARG A 13 -4.36 -6.36 -12.54
CA ARG A 13 -2.91 -6.46 -12.61
C ARG A 13 -2.32 -5.19 -12.07
N VAL A 14 -1.44 -5.35 -11.09
CA VAL A 14 -0.76 -4.25 -10.43
C VAL A 14 0.64 -4.11 -11.01
N GLY A 15 0.89 -2.97 -11.66
CA GLY A 15 2.21 -2.57 -12.14
C GLY A 15 3.10 -2.02 -11.01
N LYS A 16 4.34 -1.71 -11.36
CA LYS A 16 5.32 -1.13 -10.43
C LYS A 16 5.42 0.37 -10.66
N LEU A 17 5.40 1.14 -9.57
CA LEU A 17 5.72 2.58 -9.63
C LEU A 17 7.17 2.80 -10.07
N SER A 18 7.41 3.89 -10.82
CA SER A 18 8.78 4.31 -11.14
C SER A 18 9.52 4.77 -9.87
N ALA A 19 10.86 4.73 -9.87
CA ALA A 19 11.64 5.04 -8.67
C ALA A 19 11.34 6.44 -8.08
N MET A 20 11.14 7.45 -8.94
CA MET A 20 10.77 8.80 -8.48
C MET A 20 9.37 8.84 -7.87
N LYS A 21 8.40 8.13 -8.46
CA LYS A 21 7.04 8.02 -7.89
C LYS A 21 7.07 7.27 -6.56
N GLN A 22 7.88 6.22 -6.44
CA GLN A 22 8.08 5.52 -5.17
C GLN A 22 8.61 6.48 -4.09
N LEU A 23 9.62 7.31 -4.39
CA LEU A 23 10.14 8.32 -3.47
C LEU A 23 9.09 9.37 -3.06
N HIS A 24 8.26 9.82 -4.00
CA HIS A 24 7.23 10.81 -3.71
C HIS A 24 6.09 10.23 -2.88
N VAL A 25 5.62 9.02 -3.25
CA VAL A 25 4.61 8.30 -2.48
C VAL A 25 5.13 8.01 -1.07
N SER A 26 6.36 7.52 -0.93
CA SER A 26 6.95 7.24 0.38
C SER A 26 7.04 8.47 1.28
N ARG A 27 7.45 9.62 0.73
CA ARG A 27 7.49 10.89 1.48
C ARG A 27 6.11 11.34 1.92
N LYS A 28 5.08 11.16 1.09
CA LYS A 28 3.71 11.59 1.39
C LYS A 28 3.01 10.70 2.41
N ILE A 29 3.32 9.40 2.44
CA ILE A 29 2.80 8.47 3.46
C ILE A 29 3.64 8.48 4.75
N ALA A 30 4.86 9.03 4.72
CA ALA A 30 5.76 9.07 5.88
C ALA A 30 5.11 9.62 7.17
N PRO A 31 4.27 10.68 7.14
CA PRO A 31 3.58 11.17 8.34
C PRO A 31 2.65 10.15 8.99
N LEU A 32 2.14 9.16 8.24
CA LEU A 32 1.29 8.09 8.76
C LEU A 32 2.10 6.95 9.40
N MET A 33 3.41 6.90 9.18
CA MET A 33 4.25 5.79 9.64
C MET A 33 4.24 5.56 11.15
N PRO A 34 4.27 6.59 12.02
CA PRO A 34 4.19 6.38 13.47
C PRO A 34 2.91 5.64 13.89
N ALA A 35 1.80 5.91 13.19
CA ALA A 35 0.52 5.26 13.46
C ALA A 35 0.44 3.82 12.91
N ILE A 36 1.13 3.53 11.80
CA ILE A 36 1.15 2.21 11.14
C ILE A 36 2.16 1.25 11.79
N LEU A 37 3.27 1.77 12.33
CA LEU A 37 4.34 0.97 12.95
C LEU A 37 3.85 -0.04 14.01
N PRO A 38 2.99 0.31 14.99
CA PRO A 38 2.52 -0.66 16.00
C PRO A 38 1.68 -1.79 15.37
N ILE A 39 0.94 -1.51 14.29
CA ILE A 39 0.18 -2.52 13.53
C ILE A 39 1.17 -3.51 12.91
N MET A 40 2.18 -2.99 12.22
CA MET A 40 3.18 -3.79 11.53
C MET A 40 4.00 -4.64 12.49
N LEU A 41 4.43 -4.09 13.63
CA LEU A 41 5.17 -4.82 14.66
C LEU A 41 4.35 -5.96 15.28
N LYS A 42 3.06 -5.75 15.53
CA LYS A 42 2.18 -6.82 16.03
C LYS A 42 2.00 -7.91 14.98
N LEU A 43 1.72 -7.53 13.73
CA LEU A 43 1.54 -8.48 12.63
C LEU A 43 2.83 -9.27 12.29
N ALA A 44 4.01 -8.67 12.52
CA ALA A 44 5.30 -9.34 12.43
C ALA A 44 5.61 -10.18 13.68
N GLY A 45 5.23 -9.73 14.87
CA GLY A 45 5.39 -10.45 16.13
C GLY A 45 4.58 -11.75 16.20
N THR A 46 3.43 -11.81 15.52
CA THR A 46 2.64 -13.05 15.34
C THR A 46 3.36 -14.08 14.44
N LYS A 47 4.42 -13.70 13.70
CA LYS A 47 5.17 -14.59 12.79
C LYS A 47 6.43 -15.21 13.41
N LYS A 48 6.60 -15.22 14.73
CA LYS A 48 7.79 -15.88 15.34
C LYS A 48 7.72 -17.42 15.33
N ASP A 49 6.61 -18.01 14.89
CA ASP A 49 6.46 -19.45 14.59
C ASP A 49 6.37 -19.77 13.08
N ALA A 50 6.85 -18.90 12.20
CA ALA A 50 6.89 -19.19 10.76
C ALA A 50 8.19 -18.69 10.12
N THR A 51 9.25 -19.48 10.26
CA THR A 51 10.32 -19.57 9.26
C THR A 51 9.69 -19.97 7.92
N ASP A 52 9.18 -19.01 7.16
CA ASP A 52 8.90 -19.08 5.71
C ASP A 52 8.28 -17.75 5.26
N ALA A 53 9.10 -16.69 5.18
CA ALA A 53 8.66 -15.39 4.66
C ALA A 53 9.11 -15.18 3.21
N ALA A 54 8.76 -16.14 2.35
CA ALA A 54 8.66 -15.97 0.90
C ALA A 54 7.23 -16.38 0.48
N GLY A 55 6.24 -15.56 0.84
CA GLY A 55 4.85 -15.85 0.54
C GLY A 55 3.89 -14.86 1.18
N LEU A 56 3.76 -13.66 0.60
CA LEU A 56 2.53 -12.89 0.72
C LEU A 56 1.60 -13.34 -0.41
N ASP A 57 0.93 -14.47 -0.21
CA ASP A 57 -0.11 -14.95 -1.10
C ASP A 57 -1.47 -14.27 -0.80
N ASP A 58 -2.02 -13.77 -1.89
CA ASP A 58 -3.40 -13.51 -2.31
C ASP A 58 -4.40 -12.68 -1.48
N GLY A 59 -5.31 -12.03 -2.22
CA GLY A 59 -6.13 -10.87 -1.87
C GLY A 59 -6.97 -10.91 -0.58
N GLY A 60 -7.08 -12.05 0.13
CA GLY A 60 -7.90 -12.18 1.34
C GLY A 60 -7.34 -11.53 2.61
N LYS A 61 -6.01 -11.37 2.73
CA LYS A 61 -5.40 -10.85 3.99
C LYS A 61 -5.46 -9.32 4.15
N ARG A 62 -5.94 -8.57 3.15
CA ARG A 62 -5.96 -7.08 3.19
C ARG A 62 -7.25 -6.49 3.73
N ALA A 63 -8.41 -7.04 3.33
CA ALA A 63 -9.65 -6.81 4.08
C ALA A 63 -9.45 -7.24 5.54
N GLY A 64 -8.82 -8.41 5.73
CA GLY A 64 -8.36 -8.88 7.03
C GLY A 64 -7.46 -7.89 7.77
N LEU A 65 -6.51 -7.21 7.11
CA LEU A 65 -5.65 -6.21 7.77
C LEU A 65 -6.44 -5.01 8.33
N LEU A 66 -7.41 -4.47 7.57
CA LEU A 66 -8.24 -3.36 8.03
C LEU A 66 -9.20 -3.83 9.14
N ASP A 67 -9.76 -5.04 9.03
CA ASP A 67 -10.57 -5.66 10.08
C ASP A 67 -9.74 -5.97 11.35
N ASP A 68 -8.50 -6.41 11.19
CA ASP A 68 -7.54 -6.65 12.28
C ASP A 68 -7.18 -5.32 12.98
N ILE A 69 -7.03 -4.23 12.22
CA ILE A 69 -6.84 -2.88 12.80
C ILE A 69 -8.11 -2.43 13.54
N ALA A 70 -9.29 -2.65 12.95
CA ALA A 70 -10.57 -2.26 13.54
C ALA A 70 -10.86 -2.99 14.87
N THR A 71 -10.36 -4.22 15.02
CA THR A 71 -10.46 -5.01 16.26
C THR A 71 -9.41 -4.65 17.31
N LEU A 72 -8.53 -3.68 17.05
CA LEU A 72 -7.49 -3.19 17.96
C LEU A 72 -7.76 -1.74 18.41
N PRO A 73 -8.61 -1.51 19.43
CA PRO A 73 -8.99 -0.16 19.89
C PRO A 73 -7.80 0.76 20.22
N GLN A 74 -6.71 0.17 20.71
CA GLN A 74 -5.47 0.83 21.14
C GLN A 74 -4.69 1.47 19.97
N VAL A 75 -4.96 1.01 18.76
CA VAL A 75 -4.22 1.34 17.54
C VAL A 75 -5.08 2.15 16.57
N LEU A 76 -6.41 2.00 16.69
CA LEU A 76 -7.39 2.69 15.87
C LEU A 76 -7.30 4.21 16.00
N GLN A 77 -7.13 4.76 17.22
CA GLN A 77 -7.09 6.21 17.44
C GLN A 77 -5.89 6.89 16.75
N PRO A 78 -4.62 6.50 17.02
CA PRO A 78 -3.47 7.06 16.29
C PRO A 78 -3.56 6.90 14.77
N PHE A 79 -4.12 5.80 14.29
CA PHE A 79 -4.34 5.57 12.87
C PHE A 79 -5.41 6.50 12.28
N ALA A 80 -6.53 6.67 12.99
CA ALA A 80 -7.59 7.59 12.62
C ALA A 80 -7.09 9.04 12.64
N ASP A 81 -6.31 9.45 13.64
CA ASP A 81 -5.68 10.76 13.72
C ASP A 81 -4.68 10.99 12.58
N GLY A 82 -3.89 9.96 12.25
CA GLY A 82 -3.00 10.00 11.10
C GLY A 82 -3.77 10.25 9.80
N LEU A 83 -4.84 9.48 9.58
CA LEU A 83 -5.69 9.62 8.39
C LEU A 83 -6.40 10.98 8.36
N ALA A 84 -6.89 11.47 9.49
CA ALA A 84 -7.57 12.76 9.61
C ALA A 84 -6.63 13.95 9.37
N ASN A 85 -5.34 13.81 9.68
CA ASN A 85 -4.32 14.83 9.45
C ASN A 85 -3.62 14.68 8.09
N LEU A 86 -3.98 13.68 7.28
CA LEU A 86 -3.40 13.51 5.95
C LEU A 86 -3.93 14.61 5.02
N PRO A 87 -3.07 15.44 4.41
CA PRO A 87 -3.54 16.45 3.46
C PRO A 87 -4.24 15.78 2.27
N ASP A 88 -5.37 16.35 1.83
CA ASP A 88 -6.13 15.84 0.67
C ASP A 88 -5.23 15.71 -0.57
N GLU A 89 -4.37 16.70 -0.81
CA GLU A 89 -3.40 16.68 -1.92
C GLU A 89 -2.38 15.52 -1.84
N HIS A 90 -2.13 14.97 -0.64
CA HIS A 90 -1.28 13.80 -0.46
C HIS A 90 -2.07 12.54 -0.76
N ALA A 91 -3.29 12.43 -0.25
CA ALA A 91 -4.20 11.32 -0.55
C ALA A 91 -4.46 11.19 -2.05
N ASP A 92 -4.89 12.28 -2.69
CA ASP A 92 -5.18 12.35 -4.14
C ASP A 92 -3.98 11.95 -4.98
N TYR A 93 -2.79 12.46 -4.63
CA TYR A 93 -1.56 12.11 -5.34
C TYR A 93 -1.23 10.63 -5.20
N VAL A 94 -1.25 10.10 -3.97
CA VAL A 94 -0.91 8.70 -3.70
C VAL A 94 -1.88 7.76 -4.42
N ILE A 95 -3.18 7.99 -4.29
CA ILE A 95 -4.23 7.19 -4.95
C ILE A 95 -4.08 7.28 -6.46
N GLY A 96 -3.94 8.49 -7.02
CA GLY A 96 -3.83 8.68 -8.46
C GLY A 96 -2.61 7.99 -9.07
N GLU A 97 -1.44 8.10 -8.42
CA GLU A 97 -0.22 7.43 -8.89
C GLU A 97 -0.31 5.91 -8.77
N CYS A 98 -0.94 5.41 -7.71
CA CYS A 98 -1.13 3.98 -7.52
C CYS A 98 -2.08 3.40 -8.57
N LEU A 99 -3.24 4.01 -8.77
CA LEU A 99 -4.23 3.52 -9.72
C LEU A 99 -3.78 3.66 -11.18
N ALA A 100 -2.92 4.63 -11.49
CA ALA A 100 -2.34 4.80 -12.82
C ALA A 100 -1.47 3.62 -13.31
N VAL A 101 -1.01 2.76 -12.40
CA VAL A 101 -0.25 1.55 -12.75
C VAL A 101 -1.08 0.27 -12.68
N VAL A 102 -2.40 0.39 -12.46
CA VAL A 102 -3.30 -0.76 -12.36
C VAL A 102 -4.07 -0.96 -13.66
N GLN A 103 -4.21 -2.22 -14.05
CA GLN A 103 -4.99 -2.63 -15.21
C GLN A 103 -6.06 -3.64 -14.80
N ARG A 104 -7.20 -3.64 -15.49
CA ARG A 104 -8.28 -4.62 -15.35
C ARG A 104 -8.30 -5.52 -16.58
N PHE A 105 -8.52 -6.81 -16.37
CA PHE A 105 -8.70 -7.76 -17.45
C PHE A 105 -10.15 -7.73 -17.93
N GLN A 106 -10.36 -7.52 -19.24
CA GLN A 106 -11.68 -7.54 -19.86
C GLN A 106 -11.63 -8.15 -21.25
N GLY A 107 -12.59 -9.03 -21.54
CA GLY A 107 -12.63 -9.80 -22.78
C GLY A 107 -11.39 -10.67 -22.91
N ASN A 108 -10.38 -10.18 -23.61
CA ASN A 108 -9.09 -10.85 -23.80
C ASN A 108 -7.89 -9.90 -23.70
N ALA A 109 -8.05 -8.74 -23.07
CA ALA A 109 -7.00 -7.72 -22.98
C ALA A 109 -7.01 -7.00 -21.61
N TRP A 110 -5.90 -6.30 -21.33
CA TRP A 110 -5.71 -5.50 -20.12
C TRP A 110 -5.91 -4.02 -20.43
N PHE A 111 -6.75 -3.35 -19.64
CA PHE A 111 -7.08 -1.94 -19.82
C PHE A 111 -6.76 -1.15 -18.56
N SER A 112 -6.31 0.10 -18.70
CA SER A 112 -6.11 1.00 -17.56
C SER A 112 -7.44 1.21 -16.82
N ILE A 113 -7.38 1.27 -15.49
CA ILE A 113 -8.55 1.57 -14.66
C ILE A 113 -8.63 3.06 -14.27
N TRP A 114 -7.61 3.84 -14.60
CA TRP A 114 -7.46 5.21 -14.13
C TRP A 114 -7.25 6.18 -15.30
N ALA A 115 -8.06 7.24 -15.31
CA ALA A 115 -7.91 8.35 -16.23
C ALA A 115 -7.13 9.49 -15.56
N SER A 116 -5.80 9.49 -15.69
CA SER A 116 -4.91 10.43 -14.97
C SER A 116 -5.24 11.91 -15.20
N ALA A 117 -5.73 12.27 -16.39
CA ALA A 117 -6.11 13.65 -16.70
C ALA A 117 -7.39 14.10 -15.96
N ALA A 118 -8.36 13.20 -15.81
CA ALA A 118 -9.63 13.46 -15.12
C ALA A 118 -9.57 13.12 -13.63
N LYS A 119 -8.48 12.48 -13.16
CA LYS A 119 -8.29 12.00 -11.78
C LYS A 119 -9.47 11.15 -11.28
N GLN A 120 -9.99 10.28 -12.13
CA GLN A 120 -11.14 9.44 -11.82
C GLN A 120 -10.98 8.02 -12.38
N PRO A 121 -11.67 7.02 -11.78
CA PRO A 121 -11.76 5.69 -12.35
C PRO A 121 -12.40 5.72 -13.74
N THR A 122 -11.96 4.82 -14.61
CA THR A 122 -12.54 4.64 -15.95
C THR A 122 -13.84 3.84 -15.91
N TYR A 123 -14.09 3.14 -14.81
CA TYR A 123 -15.24 2.23 -14.65
C TYR A 123 -16.05 2.61 -13.42
N ASP A 124 -17.38 2.58 -13.53
CA ASP A 124 -18.31 3.01 -12.48
C ASP A 124 -18.39 2.02 -11.30
N ASP A 125 -17.98 0.76 -11.50
CA ASP A 125 -17.96 -0.27 -10.46
C ASP A 125 -16.75 -0.15 -9.51
N ILE A 126 -15.81 0.74 -9.81
CA ILE A 126 -14.64 1.02 -8.98
C ILE A 126 -15.01 2.11 -7.96
N ASP A 127 -15.47 1.66 -6.80
CA ASP A 127 -15.74 2.52 -5.65
C ASP A 127 -14.48 2.81 -4.82
N LEU A 128 -14.63 3.68 -3.81
CA LEU A 128 -13.54 4.07 -2.91
C LEU A 128 -12.88 2.86 -2.22
N ALA A 129 -13.64 1.83 -1.87
CA ALA A 129 -13.09 0.65 -1.20
C ALA A 129 -12.14 -0.11 -2.12
N VAL A 130 -12.55 -0.33 -3.38
CA VAL A 130 -11.70 -0.96 -4.41
C VAL A 130 -10.47 -0.10 -4.69
N MET A 131 -10.64 1.23 -4.77
CA MET A 131 -9.52 2.16 -4.98
C MET A 131 -8.47 2.05 -3.86
N ILE A 132 -8.90 2.03 -2.60
CA ILE A 132 -8.01 1.91 -1.44
C ILE A 132 -7.30 0.55 -1.46
N GLU A 133 -8.01 -0.53 -1.70
CA GLU A 133 -7.45 -1.89 -1.71
C GLU A 133 -6.35 -2.05 -2.78
N LEU A 134 -6.63 -1.59 -4.00
CA LEU A 134 -5.66 -1.57 -5.10
C LEU A 134 -4.46 -0.68 -4.78
N SER A 135 -4.69 0.50 -4.19
CA SER A 135 -3.62 1.41 -3.81
C SER A 135 -2.69 0.78 -2.77
N ILE A 136 -3.23 0.13 -1.75
CA ILE A 136 -2.44 -0.60 -0.74
C ILE A 136 -1.62 -1.72 -1.40
N LYS A 137 -2.20 -2.46 -2.36
CA LYS A 137 -1.46 -3.49 -3.10
C LYS A 137 -0.28 -2.90 -3.87
N VAL A 138 -0.49 -1.80 -4.59
CA VAL A 138 0.56 -1.09 -5.34
C VAL A 138 1.66 -0.59 -4.40
N ILE A 139 1.29 0.01 -3.27
CA ILE A 139 2.22 0.52 -2.26
C ILE A 139 3.10 -0.60 -1.74
N VAL A 140 2.53 -1.71 -1.27
CA VAL A 140 3.30 -2.83 -0.71
C VAL A 140 4.24 -3.44 -1.75
N ASP A 141 3.77 -3.65 -2.97
CA ASP A 141 4.59 -4.25 -4.03
C ASP A 141 5.70 -3.30 -4.51
N SER A 142 5.41 -2.00 -4.58
CA SER A 142 6.35 -1.00 -5.07
C SER A 142 7.36 -0.57 -4.02
N LEU A 143 6.94 -0.48 -2.76
CA LEU A 143 7.72 0.09 -1.65
C LEU A 143 8.26 -0.95 -0.69
N GLY A 144 7.82 -2.21 -0.75
CA GLY A 144 8.30 -3.28 0.15
C GLY A 144 9.82 -3.30 0.36
N PRO A 145 10.64 -3.30 -0.72
CA PRO A 145 12.10 -3.24 -0.60
C PRO A 145 12.63 -1.94 0.02
N PHE A 146 12.01 -0.79 -0.29
CA PHE A 146 12.39 0.52 0.25
C PHE A 146 12.05 0.64 1.74
N ILE A 147 10.83 0.25 2.12
CA ILE A 147 10.33 0.27 3.50
C ILE A 147 11.12 -0.73 4.35
N ALA A 148 11.42 -1.93 3.83
CA ALA A 148 12.29 -2.89 4.50
C ALA A 148 13.70 -2.30 4.72
N GLY A 149 14.29 -1.66 3.71
CA GLY A 149 15.58 -0.97 3.85
C GLY A 149 15.55 0.16 4.89
N TRP A 150 14.50 0.97 4.90
CA TRP A 150 14.34 2.10 5.81
C TRP A 150 14.03 1.68 7.26
N LEU A 151 13.16 0.69 7.47
CA LEU A 151 12.78 0.20 8.80
C LEU A 151 13.83 -0.71 9.44
N ILE A 152 14.62 -1.43 8.64
CA ILE A 152 15.61 -2.40 9.14
C ILE A 152 17.01 -1.78 9.27
N SER A 153 17.28 -0.61 8.67
CA SER A 153 18.58 0.09 8.82
C SER A 153 18.49 1.39 9.62
N PRO A 154 18.57 1.34 10.96
CA PRO A 154 19.07 2.44 11.77
C PRO A 154 20.61 2.42 11.94
N ALA A 155 21.34 1.44 11.37
CA ALA A 155 22.76 1.22 11.66
C ALA A 155 23.64 1.19 10.39
N SER A 156 23.91 2.37 9.82
CA SER A 156 25.16 2.61 9.08
C SER A 156 25.56 4.08 9.13
N HIS A 157 25.57 4.67 10.33
CA HIS A 157 26.47 5.79 10.56
C HIS A 157 27.88 5.22 10.69
N PRO A 158 28.84 5.56 9.80
CA PRO A 158 30.24 5.36 10.15
C PRO A 158 30.51 6.19 11.42
N PRO A 159 31.30 5.70 12.38
CA PRO A 159 31.71 6.53 13.51
C PRO A 159 32.43 7.76 12.94
N THR A 160 31.87 8.94 13.19
CA THR A 160 32.58 10.20 13.00
C THR A 160 33.79 10.16 13.93
N THR A 161 34.93 9.74 13.41
CA THR A 161 36.23 10.03 14.01
C THR A 161 36.56 11.47 13.70
N ALA A 162 36.46 12.33 14.71
CA ALA A 162 37.12 13.63 14.79
C ALA A 162 37.69 13.79 16.20
#